data_AF-A0A2L2YXS1-F1
#
_entry.id   AF-A0A2L2YXS1-F1
#
_cell.length_a   1.000
_cell.length_b   1.000
_cell.length_c   1.000
_cell.angle_alpha   90.00
_cell.angle_beta   90.00
_cell.angle_gamma   90.00
#
_symmetry.space_group_name_H-M   'P 1'
#
loop_
_entity.id
_entity.type
_entity.pdbx_description
1 polymer ?
#
loop_
_entity_poly.entity_id
_entity_poly.type
_entity_poly.pdbx_seq_one_letter_code
_entity_poly.pdbx_strand_id
1 'polypeptide(L)' 'DVELSDKGFYLCQANNGIGAALSKVIFLNIQVPPKFEETYQSRAIKEGDNTSLKCTAQGNTPIVITWQKNKTP' A
#
# COMPACT_ATOMS: atom_id res chain seq x y z
N ASP A 1 8.82 -12.18 -10.40
CA ASP A 1 8.16 -10.92 -10.03
C ASP A 1 8.41 -10.61 -8.56
N VAL A 2 8.18 -9.37 -8.12
CA VAL A 2 8.33 -8.96 -6.72
C VAL A 2 6.96 -8.94 -6.07
N GLU A 3 6.81 -9.63 -4.95
CA GLU A 3 5.56 -9.82 -4.23
C GLU A 3 5.65 -9.32 -2.77
N LEU A 4 4.50 -9.15 -2.12
CA LEU A 4 4.44 -8.75 -0.70
C LEU A 4 5.14 -9.74 0.23
N SER A 5 5.12 -11.02 -0.13
CA SER A 5 5.82 -12.13 0.55
C SER A 5 7.33 -11.97 0.55
N ASP A 6 7.90 -11.20 -0.38
CA ASP A 6 9.35 -10.99 -0.48
C ASP A 6 9.88 -9.99 0.57
N LYS A 7 8.99 -9.29 1.29
CA LYS A 7 9.39 -8.34 2.35
C LYS A 7 10.12 -9.06 3.48
N GLY A 8 11.33 -8.63 3.81
CA GLY A 8 12.07 -9.24 4.91
C GLY A 8 13.53 -8.83 5.02
N PHE A 9 14.23 -9.49 5.95
CA PHE A 9 15.67 -9.36 6.11
C PHE A 9 16.39 -10.37 5.23
N TYR A 10 17.38 -9.90 4.48
CA TYR A 10 18.23 -10.68 3.60
C TYR A 10 19.67 -10.57 4.09
N LEU A 11 20.37 -11.70 4.11
CA LEU A 11 21.77 -11.79 4.49
C LEU A 11 22.62 -12.01 3.25
N CYS A 12 23.47 -11.04 2.91
CA CYS A 12 24.54 -11.23 1.93
C CYS A 12 25.79 -11.72 2.67
N GLN A 13 26.39 -12.81 2.20
CA GLN A 13 27.64 -13.35 2.73
C GLN A 13 28.67 -13.51 1.62
N ALA A 14 29.90 -13.08 1.87
CA ALA A 14 31.02 -13.22 0.95
C ALA A 14 32.18 -13.91 1.65
N ASN A 15 32.66 -15.01 1.06
CA ASN A 15 33.73 -15.83 1.60
C ASN A 15 34.61 -16.35 0.46
N ASN A 16 35.92 -16.08 0.51
CA ASN A 16 36.91 -16.58 -0.44
C ASN A 16 37.87 -17.63 0.20
N GLY A 17 37.57 -18.09 1.41
CA GLY A 17 38.39 -19.05 2.15
C GLY A 17 39.60 -18.46 2.86
N ILE A 18 39.82 -17.13 2.79
CA ILE A 18 40.95 -16.45 3.41
C ILE A 18 40.43 -15.40 4.40
N GLY A 19 40.70 -15.61 5.68
CA GLY A 19 40.24 -14.72 6.76
C GLY A 19 38.76 -14.91 7.11
N ALA A 20 38.20 -13.93 7.82
CA ALA A 20 36.81 -13.98 8.24
C ALA A 20 35.86 -13.64 7.06
N ALA A 21 34.76 -14.38 6.94
CA ALA A 21 33.73 -14.09 5.96
C ALA A 21 33.06 -12.73 6.26
N LEU A 22 32.78 -11.97 5.20
CA LEU A 22 32.05 -10.72 5.29
C LEU A 22 30.55 -10.99 5.21
N SER A 23 29.76 -10.23 5.96
CA SER A 23 28.31 -10.31 5.85
C SER A 23 27.64 -8.94 5.98
N LYS A 24 26.49 -8.80 5.34
CA LYS A 24 25.65 -7.59 5.40
C LYS A 24 24.18 -7.97 5.44
N VAL A 25 23.46 -7.44 6.42
CA VAL A 25 22.02 -7.54 6.52
C VAL A 25 21.37 -6.39 5.75
N ILE A 26 20.36 -6.70 4.94
CA ILE A 26 19.59 -5.76 4.13
C ILE A 26 18.12 -5.98 4.47
N PHE A 27 17.36 -4.92 4.70
CA PHE A 27 15.91 -5.01 4.83
C PHE A 27 15.25 -4.61 3.52
N LEU A 28 14.58 -5.57 2.86
CA LEU A 28 13.77 -5.31 1.68
C LEU A 28 12.36 -4.92 2.12
N ASN A 29 11.96 -3.70 1.81
CA ASN A 29 10.62 -3.22 2.06
C ASN A 29 9.85 -3.10 0.76
N ILE A 30 8.68 -3.75 0.69
CA ILE A 30 7.82 -3.73 -0.49
C ILE A 30 6.76 -2.66 -0.33
N GLN A 31 6.65 -1.79 -1.32
CA GLN A 31 5.69 -0.70 -1.35
C GLN A 31 4.49 -1.07 -2.24
N VAL A 32 3.29 -0.92 -1.69
CA VAL A 32 1.98 -1.17 -2.29
C VAL A 32 1.25 0.17 -2.38
N PRO A 33 0.92 0.63 -3.60
CA PRO A 33 0.20 1.88 -3.78
C PRO A 33 -1.23 1.79 -3.24
N PRO A 34 -1.86 2.92 -2.87
CA PRO A 34 -3.27 2.95 -2.52
C PRO A 34 -4.14 2.43 -3.67
N LYS A 35 -5.03 1.49 -3.37
CA LYS A 35 -6.03 0.93 -4.28
C LYS A 35 -7.38 0.90 -3.57
N PHE A 36 -8.43 1.38 -4.24
CA PHE A 36 -9.79 1.31 -3.70
C PHE A 36 -10.26 -0.14 -3.60
N GLU A 37 -10.89 -0.49 -2.48
CA GLU A 37 -11.43 -1.84 -2.24
C GLU A 37 -12.63 -2.15 -3.13
N GLU A 38 -13.53 -1.18 -3.27
CA GLU A 38 -14.68 -1.21 -4.16
C GLU A 38 -14.80 0.15 -4.84
N THR A 39 -14.83 0.15 -6.17
CA THR A 39 -15.03 1.37 -6.96
C THR A 39 -16.41 1.38 -7.61
N TYR A 40 -17.10 2.51 -7.42
CA TYR A 40 -18.38 2.91 -8.02
C TYR A 40 -19.65 2.32 -7.38
N GLN A 41 -20.06 2.92 -6.25
CA GLN A 41 -21.45 2.84 -5.79
C GLN A 41 -22.19 4.12 -6.19
N SER A 42 -22.88 4.08 -7.33
CA SER A 42 -23.87 5.10 -7.67
C SER A 42 -25.08 4.93 -6.74
N ARG A 43 -25.46 6.01 -6.03
CA ARG A 43 -26.63 6.01 -5.16
C ARG A 43 -27.64 7.03 -5.68
N ALA A 44 -28.88 6.58 -5.88
CA ALA A 44 -30.03 7.44 -6.10
C ALA A 44 -30.83 7.51 -4.80
N ILE A 45 -31.14 8.72 -4.35
CA ILE A 45 -31.69 8.99 -3.03
C ILE A 45 -32.84 9.97 -3.21
N LYS A 46 -33.92 9.77 -2.45
CA LYS A 46 -35.07 10.67 -2.51
C LYS A 46 -34.73 12.00 -1.87
N GLU A 47 -35.39 13.04 -2.36
CA GLU A 47 -35.28 14.36 -1.75
C GLU A 47 -35.78 14.31 -0.30
N GLY A 48 -35.00 14.91 0.61
CA GLY A 48 -35.27 14.90 2.06
C GLY A 48 -34.64 13.75 2.84
N ASP A 49 -34.14 12.70 2.18
CA ASP A 49 -33.47 11.59 2.84
C ASP A 49 -31.98 11.87 3.10
N ASN A 50 -31.44 11.26 4.16
CA ASN A 50 -30.02 11.35 4.51
C ASN A 50 -29.20 10.22 3.88
N THR A 51 -27.91 10.46 3.66
CA THR A 51 -26.99 9.45 3.12
C THR A 51 -25.56 9.57 3.64
N SER A 52 -24.80 8.50 3.45
CA SER A 52 -23.37 8.43 3.68
C SER A 52 -22.68 7.78 2.48
N LEU A 53 -21.56 8.37 2.06
CA LEU A 53 -20.67 7.82 1.05
C LEU A 53 -19.45 7.24 1.75
N LYS A 54 -19.14 5.98 1.45
CA LYS A 54 -17.96 5.29 1.99
C LYS A 54 -16.88 5.24 0.90
N CYS A 55 -15.66 5.63 1.27
CA CYS A 55 -14.47 5.48 0.43
C CYS A 55 -13.43 4.75 1.28
N THR A 56 -12.93 3.62 0.79
CA THR A 56 -11.95 2.79 1.50
C THR A 56 -10.88 2.36 0.52
N ALA A 57 -9.62 2.49 0.93
CA ALA A 57 -8.45 2.15 0.14
C ALA A 57 -7.48 1.30 0.96
N GLN A 58 -6.84 0.35 0.30
CA GLN A 58 -5.78 -0.50 0.83
C GLN A 58 -4.44 -0.10 0.22
N GLY A 59 -3.36 -0.33 0.96
CA GLY A 59 -1.99 0.02 0.53
C GLY A 59 -1.12 0.32 1.75
N ASN A 60 0.10 0.80 1.54
CA ASN A 60 0.91 1.25 2.66
C ASN A 60 0.38 2.57 3.24
N THR A 61 0.45 2.70 4.57
CA THR A 61 0.09 3.90 5.31
C THR A 61 1.23 4.92 5.37
N PRO A 62 0.94 6.24 5.42
CA PRO A 62 -0.39 6.84 5.54
C PRO A 62 -1.13 6.94 4.19
N ILE A 63 -2.43 6.63 4.20
CA ILE A 63 -3.33 6.85 3.07
C ILE A 63 -4.22 8.05 3.39
N VAL A 64 -4.27 9.03 2.49
CA VAL A 64 -5.11 10.22 2.62
C VAL A 64 -6.27 10.12 1.66
N ILE A 65 -7.50 10.17 2.19
CA ILE A 65 -8.74 10.18 1.39
C ILE A 65 -9.27 11.60 1.33
N THR A 66 -9.51 12.10 0.12
CA THR A 66 -10.15 13.38 -0.15
C THR A 66 -11.42 13.16 -0.97
N TRP A 67 -12.43 14.00 -0.71
CA TRP A 67 -13.68 14.01 -1.45
C TRP A 67 -13.71 15.21 -2.39
N GLN A 68 -14.42 15.06 -3.50
CA GLN A 68 -14.69 16.15 -4.44
C GLN A 68 -16.09 15.96 -5.01
N LYS A 69 -16.83 17.05 -5.19
CA LYS A 69 -18.11 17.11 -5.92
C LYS A 69 -17.91 17.99 -7.14
N ASN A 70 -18.19 17.51 -8.36
CA ASN A 70 -18.08 18.33 -9.59
C ASN A 70 -16.72 19.03 -9.78
N LYS A 71 -15.61 18.35 -9.42
CA LYS A 71 -14.24 18.90 -9.44
C LYS A 71 -13.97 20.02 -8.41
N THR A 72 -14.91 20.28 -7.50
CA THR A 72 -14.67 21.13 -6.33
C THR A 72 -14.41 20.23 -5.12
N PRO A 73 -13.34 20.48 -4.33
CA PRO A 73 -13.13 19.82 -3.05
C PRO A 73 -14.35 19.88 -2.14
#